data_AF-A0A0B8PFB6-F1
#
_entry.id   AF-A0A0B8PFB6-F1
#
_cell.length_a   1.000
_cell.length_b   1.000
_cell.length_c   1.000
_cell.angle_alpha   90.00
_cell.angle_beta   90.00
_cell.angle_gamma   90.00
#
_symmetry.space_group_name_H-M   'P 1'
#
loop_
_entity.id
_entity.type
_entity.pdbx_description
1 polymer ?
#
loop_
_entity_poly.entity_id
_entity_poly.type
_entity_poly.pdbx_seq_one_letter_code
_entity_poly.pdbx_strand_id
1 'polypeptide(L)' 'MANLETALAEIKRGVDELIPEEELIAKLKEDRPLRIKLGADPTAPDIHLGHTVILNKLRTFQDLGHDVTFLIGDFTGM' A
#
# COMPACT_ATOMS: atom_id res chain seq x y z
N MET A 1 -17.02 8.05 3.04
CA MET A 1 -15.69 8.13 2.42
C MET A 1 -14.92 9.25 3.10
N ALA A 2 -13.66 9.01 3.47
CA ALA A 2 -12.82 10.09 3.98
C ALA A 2 -12.71 11.21 2.92
N ASN A 3 -12.57 12.46 3.36
CA ASN A 3 -12.23 13.56 2.45
C ASN A 3 -10.97 13.16 1.65
N LEU A 4 -10.98 13.35 0.32
CA LEU A 4 -9.87 13.01 -0.58
C LEU A 4 -8.54 13.60 -0.09
N GLU A 5 -8.55 14.82 0.43
CA GLU A 5 -7.36 15.47 0.99
C GLU A 5 -6.82 14.73 2.21
N THR A 6 -7.72 14.28 3.11
CA THR A 6 -7.35 13.50 4.30
C THR A 6 -6.82 12.12 3.90
N ALA A 7 -7.47 11.45 2.95
CA ALA A 7 -7.01 10.16 2.44
C ALA A 7 -5.61 10.28 1.81
N LEU A 8 -5.40 11.29 0.98
CA LEU A 8 -4.11 11.56 0.35
C LEU A 8 -3.03 11.87 1.40
N ALA A 9 -3.34 12.66 2.43
CA ALA A 9 -2.41 12.97 3.51
C ALA A 9 -1.98 11.70 4.28
N GLU A 10 -2.92 10.81 4.62
CA GLU A 10 -2.62 9.54 5.29
C GLU A 10 -1.80 8.59 4.39
N ILE A 11 -2.11 8.55 3.10
CA ILE A 11 -1.33 7.76 2.13
C ILE A 11 0.09 8.30 2.00
N LYS A 12 0.29 9.62 1.95
CA LYS A 12 1.63 10.24 1.84
C LYS A 12 2.45 10.17 3.13
N ARG A 13 1.82 10.01 4.29
CA ARG A 13 2.54 9.97 5.58
C ARG A 13 3.59 8.85 5.60
N GLY A 14 4.86 9.21 5.74
CA GLY A 14 5.98 8.25 5.80
C GLY A 14 6.33 7.59 4.47
N VAL A 15 5.83 8.11 3.35
CA VAL A 15 6.25 7.71 2.00
C VAL A 15 7.37 8.62 1.55
N ASP A 16 8.47 8.04 1.07
CA ASP A 16 9.60 8.77 0.53
C ASP A 16 9.30 9.33 -0.88
N GLU A 17 8.70 8.50 -1.73
CA GLU A 17 8.40 8.86 -3.12
C GLU A 17 7.05 8.27 -3.59
N LEU A 18 6.33 9.01 -4.44
CA LEU A 18 5.04 8.62 -4.98
C LEU A 18 4.95 8.97 -6.47
N ILE A 19 4.91 7.94 -7.32
CA ILE A 19 5.12 8.07 -8.77
C ILE A 19 4.00 7.38 -9.58
N PRO A 20 3.31 8.10 -10.49
CA PRO A 20 3.07 9.54 -10.47
C PRO A 20 1.94 9.90 -9.49
N GLU A 21 2.12 10.98 -8.74
CA GLU A 21 1.12 11.43 -7.76
C GLU A 21 -0.24 11.75 -8.37
N GLU A 22 -0.22 12.40 -9.53
CA GLU A 22 -1.44 12.78 -10.25
C GLU A 22 -2.29 11.56 -10.62
N GLU A 23 -1.67 10.42 -10.93
CA GLU A 23 -2.37 9.19 -11.28
C GLU A 23 -3.02 8.55 -10.05
N LEU A 24 -2.37 8.58 -8.88
CA LEU A 24 -3.01 8.14 -7.64
C LEU A 24 -4.23 9.01 -7.34
N ILE A 25 -4.10 10.34 -7.45
CA ILE A 25 -5.22 11.27 -7.20
C ILE A 25 -6.37 10.99 -8.18
N ALA A 26 -6.07 10.76 -9.46
CA ALA A 26 -7.07 10.40 -10.45
C ALA A 26 -7.81 9.11 -10.08
N LYS A 27 -7.05 8.07 -9.68
CA LYS A 27 -7.61 6.78 -9.23
C LYS A 27 -8.44 6.89 -7.96
N LEU A 28 -8.02 7.71 -6.98
CA LEU A 28 -8.77 7.94 -5.74
C LEU A 28 -10.09 8.70 -5.95
N LYS A 29 -10.22 9.43 -7.07
CA LYS A 29 -11.47 10.07 -7.49
C LYS A 29 -12.44 9.11 -8.17
N GLU A 30 -11.96 7.94 -8.59
CA GLU A 30 -12.85 6.89 -9.10
C GLU A 30 -13.66 6.32 -7.93
N ASP A 31 -14.97 6.19 -8.08
CA ASP A 31 -15.86 5.65 -7.05
C ASP A 31 -15.78 4.12 -6.99
N ARG A 32 -14.56 3.59 -6.78
CA ARG A 32 -14.31 2.16 -6.66
C ARG A 32 -13.11 1.87 -5.76
N PRO A 33 -13.08 0.70 -5.10
CA PRO A 33 -11.88 0.20 -4.46
C PRO A 33 -10.71 0.08 -5.45
N LEU A 34 -9.54 0.55 -5.03
CA LEU A 34 -8.29 0.31 -5.73
C LEU A 34 -7.70 -1.02 -5.26
N ARG A 35 -6.94 -1.67 -6.13
CA ARG A 35 -6.18 -2.86 -5.78
C ARG A 35 -4.76 -2.46 -5.45
N ILE A 36 -4.36 -2.69 -4.21
CA ILE A 36 -3.05 -2.34 -3.66
C ILE A 36 -2.27 -3.62 -3.46
N LYS A 37 -1.07 -3.71 -4.02
CA LYS A 37 -0.25 -4.91 -3.99
C LYS A 37 1.08 -4.64 -3.29
N LEU A 38 1.45 -5.53 -2.37
CA LEU A 38 2.81 -5.62 -1.84
C LEU A 38 3.37 -7.00 -2.17
N GLY A 39 4.54 -7.05 -2.79
CA GLY A 39 5.32 -8.28 -2.92
C GLY A 39 6.22 -8.47 -1.70
N ALA A 40 6.31 -9.69 -1.19
CA ALA A 40 7.25 -10.09 -0.16
C ALA A 40 8.08 -11.29 -0.62
N ASP A 41 9.38 -11.22 -0.37
CA ASP A 41 10.32 -12.30 -0.62
C ASP A 41 10.34 -13.23 0.61
N PRO A 42 10.02 -14.54 0.45
CA PRO A 42 10.00 -15.49 1.57
C PRO A 42 11.38 -16.00 1.99
N THR A 43 12.47 -15.62 1.31
CA THR A 43 13.80 -16.19 1.55
C THR A 43 14.44 -15.76 2.87
N ALA A 44 14.06 -14.60 3.42
CA ALA A 44 14.54 -14.14 4.71
C ALA A 44 13.60 -14.60 5.85
N PRO A 45 14.09 -15.36 6.84
CA PRO A 45 13.25 -15.87 7.93
C PRO A 45 12.93 -14.83 9.01
N ASP A 46 13.64 -13.69 9.03
CA ASP A 46 13.58 -12.73 10.14
C ASP A 46 12.57 -11.61 9.89
N ILE A 47 11.47 -11.62 10.64
CA ILE A 47 10.53 -10.50 10.71
C ILE A 47 10.89 -9.60 11.90
N HIS A 48 11.27 -8.36 11.60
CA HIS A 48 11.45 -7.29 12.60
C HIS A 48 10.51 -6.10 12.39
N LEU A 49 10.54 -5.14 13.32
CA LEU A 49 9.68 -3.95 13.33
C LEU A 49 9.70 -3.14 12.02
N GLY A 50 10.81 -3.12 11.28
CA GLY A 50 10.88 -2.50 9.95
C GLY A 50 9.79 -2.98 8.96
N HIS A 51 9.42 -4.26 8.98
CA HIS A 51 8.36 -4.79 8.11
C HIS A 51 6.97 -4.22 8.46
N THR A 52 6.77 -3.82 9.73
CA THR A 52 5.49 -3.23 10.14
C THR A 52 5.24 -1.88 9.49
N VAL A 53 6.28 -1.17 9.02
CA VAL A 53 6.12 0.12 8.34
C VAL A 53 5.26 -0.04 7.08
N ILE A 54 5.62 -0.99 6.21
CA ILE A 54 4.89 -1.22 4.97
C ILE A 54 3.55 -1.94 5.20
N LEU A 55 3.48 -2.84 6.19
CA LEU A 55 2.22 -3.49 6.56
C LEU A 55 1.20 -2.50 7.14
N ASN A 56 1.65 -1.50 7.90
CA ASN A 56 0.77 -0.42 8.36
C ASN A 56 0.29 0.46 7.20
N LYS A 57 1.13 0.67 6.17
CA LYS A 57 0.69 1.37 4.96
C LYS A 57 -0.41 0.60 4.22
N LEU A 58 -0.27 -0.72 4.10
CA LEU A 58 -1.33 -1.58 3.57
C LEU A 58 -2.62 -1.45 4.38
N ARG A 59 -2.52 -1.47 5.72
CA ARG A 59 -3.68 -1.23 6.59
C ARG A 59 -4.34 0.12 6.34
N THR A 60 -3.57 1.19 6.16
CA THR A 60 -4.11 2.51 5.78
C THR A 60 -4.98 2.41 4.52
N PHE A 61 -4.56 1.68 3.50
CA PHE A 61 -5.38 1.48 2.30
C PHE A 61 -6.66 0.65 2.59
N GLN A 62 -6.61 -0.35 3.46
CA GLN A 62 -7.80 -1.10 3.89
C GLN A 62 -8.79 -0.21 4.65
N ASP A 63 -8.30 0.61 5.57
CA ASP A 63 -9.12 1.55 6.36
C ASP A 63 -9.78 2.62 5.45
N LEU A 64 -9.15 2.93 4.31
CA LEU A 64 -9.70 3.79 3.25
C LEU A 64 -10.68 3.06 2.30
N GLY A 65 -10.89 1.75 2.48
CA GLY A 65 -11.85 0.95 1.70
C GLY A 65 -11.28 0.33 0.42
N HIS A 66 -9.96 0.19 0.32
CA HIS A 66 -9.30 -0.44 -0.83
C HIS A 66 -8.97 -1.92 -0.58
N ASP A 67 -8.85 -2.68 -1.68
CA ASP A 67 -8.50 -4.08 -1.64
C ASP A 67 -6.98 -4.25 -1.60
N VAL A 68 -6.48 -4.97 -0.60
CA VAL A 68 -5.05 -5.24 -0.45
C VAL A 68 -4.72 -6.68 -0.76
N THR A 69 -3.68 -6.87 -1.58
CA THR A 69 -3.07 -8.17 -1.87
C THR A 69 -1.63 -8.19 -1.38
N PHE A 70 -1.37 -9.01 -0.36
CA PHE A 70 -0.01 -9.37 0.05
C PHE A 70 0.42 -10.61 -0.73
N LEU A 71 1.34 -10.44 -1.69
CA LEU A 71 1.81 -11.51 -2.56
C LEU A 71 3.17 -12.02 -2.07
N ILE A 72 3.24 -13.31 -1.76
CA ILE A 72 4.51 -14.00 -1.51
C ILE A 72 5.10 -14.45 -2.85
N GLY A 73 6.31 -14.01 -3.16
CA GLY A 73 7.01 -14.36 -4.40
C GLY A 73 7.99 -15.51 -4.20
N ASP A 74 7.52 -16.74 -4.28
CA ASP A 74 8.35 -17.96 -4.14
C ASP A 74 8.95 -18.46 -5.47
N PHE A 75 8.40 -18.03 -6.61
CA PHE A 75 8.80 -18.53 -7.94
C PHE A 75 10.24 -18.22 -8.35
N THR A 76 10.76 -17.03 -8.05
CA THR A 76 12.13 -16.61 -8.43
C THR A 76 13.16 -16.79 -7.30
N GLY A 77 12.72 -17.22 -6.12
CA GLY A 77 13.53 -17.32 -4.90
C GLY A 77 14.07 -18.72 -4.59
N MET A 78 13.92 -19.67 -5.52
CA MET A 78 14.49 -21.03 -5.42
C MET A 78 15.90 -21.12 -6.01
#